data_AF-A0A431L006-F1
#
_entry.id   AF-A0A431L006-F1
#
_cell.length_a   1.000
_cell.length_b   1.000
_cell.length_c   1.000
_cell.angle_alpha   90.00
_cell.angle_beta   90.00
_cell.angle_gamma   90.00
#
_symmetry.space_group_name_H-M   'P 1'
#
loop_
_entity.id
_entity.type
_entity.pdbx_description
1 polymer ?
#
loop_
_entity_poly.entity_id
_entity_poly.type
_entity_poly.pdbx_seq_one_letter_code
_entity_poly.pdbx_strand_id
1 'polypeptide(L)'
;MKIVKATALYEEWVKSFITIVVADLEAKHQMMADDEFAFLRATFYRWAQLFPELCPDLQNAPVVNSIGDLHVEQYSTWRDSEARLILGIADFDEAYQLPYTFDLVRLATSACKAIEVGDLGITKTKACQAILQGYIASIACGGKPIVLEEDNPELRAMAIARLAVPSHFWRKLDSQCRSVKTLTERAQMAVESILPKPTPKYQCFQRRAGVGSLGRQRFVITANHNGARIAREAKALLPSACSWAYGEKKPSSHLQEILDASVRSPDPYLKTKGKWVIRRLSPSCSKMELSALPKVRDEAALLWAMGFEAANVHLGTAGVAAKIKKDFAKRSADWLRRAVDVMSDAVRQDYKDWRRSRNLTGA
;
A
#
# COMPACT_ATOMS: atom_id res chain seq x y z
N MET A 1 -9.06 -17.94 15.59
CA MET A 1 -7.85 -18.67 15.08
C MET A 1 -6.58 -17.93 15.52
N LYS A 2 -5.47 -18.61 15.85
CA LYS A 2 -4.18 -17.96 16.23
C LYS A 2 -3.35 -17.56 15.00
N ILE A 3 -2.49 -16.55 15.13
CA ILE A 3 -1.64 -16.01 14.03
C ILE A 3 -0.84 -17.07 13.27
N VAL A 4 -0.15 -18.00 13.95
CA VAL A 4 0.70 -19.01 13.28
C VAL A 4 -0.14 -19.88 12.34
N LYS A 5 -1.30 -20.34 12.83
CA LYS A 5 -2.24 -21.15 12.03
C LYS A 5 -2.85 -20.33 10.89
N ALA A 6 -3.23 -19.08 11.15
CA ALA A 6 -3.76 -18.18 10.13
C ALA A 6 -2.76 -17.96 8.99
N THR A 7 -1.49 -17.75 9.34
CA THR A 7 -0.38 -17.53 8.40
C THR A 7 -0.16 -18.74 7.51
N ALA A 8 -0.05 -19.94 8.09
CA ALA A 8 0.13 -21.17 7.33
C ALA A 8 -1.04 -21.42 6.35
N LEU A 9 -2.29 -21.26 6.81
CA LEU A 9 -3.47 -21.46 5.96
C LEU A 9 -3.58 -20.41 4.84
N TYR A 10 -3.21 -19.16 5.12
CA TYR A 10 -3.19 -18.12 4.10
C TYR A 10 -2.10 -18.39 3.06
N GLU A 11 -0.91 -18.80 3.48
CA GLU A 11 0.21 -19.10 2.57
C GLU A 11 -0.07 -20.32 1.67
N GLU A 12 -0.71 -21.36 2.21
CA GLU A 12 -1.21 -22.48 1.40
C GLU A 12 -2.25 -22.02 0.37
N TRP A 13 -3.15 -21.11 0.75
CA TRP A 13 -4.10 -20.53 -0.20
C TRP A 13 -3.38 -19.72 -1.30
N VAL A 14 -2.39 -18.90 -0.95
CA VAL A 14 -1.60 -18.13 -1.93
C VAL A 14 -0.87 -19.03 -2.93
N LYS A 15 -0.33 -20.18 -2.50
CA LYS A 15 0.35 -21.17 -3.36
C LYS A 15 -0.54 -21.70 -4.49
N SER A 16 -1.87 -21.64 -4.34
CA SER A 16 -2.80 -22.05 -5.40
C SER A 16 -2.90 -21.05 -6.56
N PHE A 17 -2.44 -19.80 -6.38
CA PHE A 17 -2.54 -18.74 -7.39
C PHE A 17 -1.21 -18.42 -8.08
N ILE A 18 -0.10 -18.50 -7.34
CA ILE A 18 1.23 -18.09 -7.80
C ILE A 18 2.32 -19.07 -7.39
N THR A 19 3.44 -19.01 -8.10
CA THR A 19 4.68 -19.63 -7.64
C THR A 19 5.28 -18.80 -6.50
N ILE A 20 5.45 -19.40 -5.33
CA ILE A 20 6.08 -18.77 -4.19
C ILE A 20 7.61 -18.78 -4.32
N VAL A 21 8.25 -17.66 -4.01
CA VAL A 21 9.69 -17.55 -3.80
C VAL A 21 9.98 -17.86 -2.33
N VAL A 22 10.33 -19.12 -2.03
CA VAL A 22 10.45 -19.64 -0.65
C VAL A 22 11.40 -18.79 0.20
N ALA A 23 12.58 -18.47 -0.31
CA ALA A 23 13.55 -17.65 0.41
C ALA A 23 13.04 -16.25 0.78
N ASP A 24 12.19 -15.65 -0.07
CA ASP A 24 11.57 -14.36 0.23
C ASP A 24 10.48 -14.52 1.29
N LEU A 25 9.74 -15.63 1.28
CA LEU A 25 8.72 -15.91 2.30
C LEU A 25 9.34 -16.16 3.69
N GLU A 26 10.44 -16.90 3.76
CA GLU A 26 11.21 -17.09 5.01
C GLU A 26 11.74 -15.76 5.55
N ALA A 27 12.22 -14.90 4.66
CA ALA A 27 12.59 -13.54 4.98
C ALA A 27 11.42 -12.70 5.49
N LYS A 28 10.21 -12.86 4.91
CA LYS A 28 9.00 -12.22 5.41
C LYS A 28 8.74 -12.60 6.86
N HIS A 29 8.83 -13.89 7.17
CA HIS A 29 8.63 -14.40 8.52
C HIS A 29 9.63 -13.80 9.50
N GLN A 30 10.90 -13.63 9.10
CA GLN A 30 11.93 -12.97 9.91
C GLN A 30 11.56 -11.51 10.16
N MET A 31 11.22 -10.76 9.10
CA MET A 31 10.82 -9.36 9.21
C MET A 31 9.55 -9.13 10.03
N MET A 32 8.63 -10.10 10.02
CA MET A 32 7.45 -10.08 10.91
C MET A 32 7.81 -10.09 12.40
N ALA A 33 9.01 -10.56 12.76
CA ALA A 33 9.47 -10.57 14.14
C ALA A 33 10.29 -9.33 14.52
N ASP A 34 10.70 -8.50 13.55
CA ASP A 34 11.56 -7.33 13.78
C ASP A 34 10.81 -6.26 14.58
N ASP A 35 9.64 -5.82 14.10
CA ASP A 35 8.84 -4.78 14.75
C ASP A 35 7.33 -4.89 14.44
N GLU A 36 6.50 -4.24 15.27
CA GLU A 36 5.04 -4.28 15.14
C GLU A 36 4.50 -3.66 13.84
N PHE A 37 5.22 -2.70 13.24
CA PHE A 37 4.80 -2.04 12.00
C PHE A 37 5.12 -2.93 10.79
N ALA A 38 6.28 -3.57 10.75
CA ALA A 38 6.61 -4.61 9.77
C ALA A 38 5.61 -5.78 9.86
N PHE A 39 5.28 -6.22 11.08
CA PHE A 39 4.26 -7.24 11.31
C PHE A 39 2.89 -6.81 10.75
N LEU A 40 2.40 -5.62 11.12
CA LEU A 40 1.14 -5.06 10.61
C LEU A 40 1.05 -5.10 9.07
N ARG A 41 2.15 -4.80 8.38
CA ARG A 41 2.23 -4.77 6.91
C ARG A 41 2.35 -6.17 6.29
N ALA A 42 2.92 -7.11 7.02
CA ALA A 42 3.07 -8.49 6.55
C ALA A 42 1.77 -9.31 6.66
N THR A 43 0.88 -8.94 7.59
CA THR A 43 -0.26 -9.76 8.00
C THR A 43 -1.61 -9.16 7.63
N PHE A 44 -1.75 -8.59 6.43
CA PHE A 44 -3.03 -8.02 5.97
C PHE A 44 -4.20 -9.02 6.05
N TYR A 45 -3.98 -10.27 5.65
CA TYR A 45 -4.97 -11.36 5.78
C TYR A 45 -5.53 -11.49 7.20
N ARG A 46 -4.68 -11.24 8.21
CA ARG A 46 -5.07 -11.31 9.62
C ARG A 46 -5.90 -10.11 10.04
N TRP A 47 -5.54 -8.93 9.54
CA TRP A 47 -6.35 -7.72 9.71
C TRP A 47 -7.76 -7.92 9.15
N ALA A 48 -7.89 -8.46 7.94
CA ALA A 48 -9.17 -8.75 7.30
C ALA A 48 -10.04 -9.73 8.09
N GLN A 49 -9.43 -10.71 8.78
CA GLN A 49 -10.15 -11.62 9.68
C GLN A 49 -10.63 -10.95 10.96
N LEU A 50 -9.78 -10.13 11.59
CA LEU A 50 -10.04 -9.59 12.92
C LEU A 50 -10.94 -8.36 12.91
N PHE A 51 -10.83 -7.51 11.88
CA PHE A 51 -11.60 -6.27 11.79
C PHE A 51 -13.13 -6.46 11.95
N PRO A 52 -13.80 -7.43 11.29
CA PRO A 52 -15.23 -7.66 11.50
C PRO A 52 -15.56 -8.20 12.90
N GLU A 53 -14.67 -8.99 13.51
CA GLU A 53 -14.89 -9.55 14.85
C GLU A 53 -14.71 -8.49 15.94
N LEU A 54 -13.71 -7.62 15.81
CA LEU A 54 -13.31 -6.66 16.83
C LEU A 54 -13.95 -5.27 16.68
N CYS A 55 -14.40 -4.93 15.47
CA CYS A 55 -15.07 -3.67 15.17
C CYS A 55 -16.42 -3.91 14.46
N PRO A 56 -17.36 -4.68 15.06
CA PRO A 56 -18.62 -5.04 14.43
C PRO A 56 -19.48 -3.82 14.07
N ASP A 57 -19.48 -2.78 14.90
CA ASP A 57 -20.23 -1.54 14.65
C ASP A 57 -19.73 -0.77 13.41
N LEU A 58 -18.50 -1.03 12.96
CA LEU A 58 -17.93 -0.42 11.76
C LEU A 58 -18.28 -1.20 10.49
N GLN A 59 -18.79 -2.44 10.60
CA GLN A 59 -19.12 -3.27 9.44
C GLN A 59 -20.34 -2.75 8.67
N ASN A 60 -21.27 -2.08 9.37
CA ASN A 60 -22.49 -1.55 8.77
C ASN A 60 -22.28 -0.20 8.04
N ALA A 61 -21.03 0.29 7.97
CA ALA A 61 -20.71 1.49 7.23
C ALA A 61 -20.90 1.28 5.72
N PRO A 62 -21.18 2.35 4.94
CA PRO A 62 -21.20 2.30 3.49
C PRO A 62 -19.99 1.56 2.89
N VAL A 63 -20.28 0.55 2.08
CA VAL A 63 -19.29 -0.20 1.31
C VAL A 63 -18.78 0.63 0.14
N VAL A 64 -17.47 0.63 -0.05
CA VAL A 64 -16.73 1.37 -1.07
C VAL A 64 -15.76 0.44 -1.80
N ASN A 65 -15.33 0.86 -2.98
CA ASN A 65 -14.10 0.42 -3.61
C ASN A 65 -12.95 0.87 -2.70
N SER A 66 -12.33 -0.10 -2.04
CA SER A 66 -11.34 0.09 -0.98
C SER A 66 -9.97 -0.34 -1.46
N ILE A 67 -8.93 0.27 -0.87
CA ILE A 67 -7.53 -0.10 -1.06
C ILE A 67 -7.22 -1.42 -0.32
N GLY A 68 -7.87 -1.65 0.82
CA GLY A 68 -7.67 -2.79 1.69
C GLY A 68 -6.47 -2.59 2.62
N ASP A 69 -5.25 -2.72 2.09
CA ASP A 69 -4.03 -2.71 2.90
C ASP A 69 -3.51 -1.31 3.27
N LEU A 70 -4.38 -0.29 3.32
CA LEU A 70 -3.96 1.10 3.42
C LEU A 70 -3.11 1.38 4.67
N HIS A 71 -1.93 1.95 4.46
CA HIS A 71 -1.02 2.36 5.53
C HIS A 71 -0.13 3.55 5.10
N VAL A 72 0.47 4.27 6.07
CA VAL A 72 1.26 5.50 5.83
C VAL A 72 2.38 5.33 4.79
N GLU A 73 2.98 4.15 4.68
CA GLU A 73 4.00 3.82 3.68
C GLU A 73 3.49 3.37 2.28
N GLN A 74 2.19 3.44 1.99
CA GLN A 74 1.64 3.14 0.65
C GLN A 74 1.58 4.37 -0.27
N TYR A 75 1.72 5.57 0.31
CA TYR A 75 1.71 6.82 -0.44
C TYR A 75 3.04 7.00 -1.16
N SER A 76 2.97 7.36 -2.43
CA SER A 76 4.11 7.55 -3.29
C SER A 76 3.90 8.73 -4.21
N THR A 77 5.00 9.16 -4.82
CA THR A 77 4.98 10.14 -5.90
C THR A 77 5.09 9.45 -7.26
N TRP A 78 4.59 10.10 -8.32
CA TRP A 78 4.89 9.76 -9.71
C TRP A 78 4.71 10.98 -10.62
N ARG A 79 5.20 10.86 -11.85
CA ARG A 79 4.93 11.83 -12.92
C ARG A 79 3.77 11.29 -13.76
N ASP A 80 2.68 12.04 -13.88
CA ASP A 80 1.55 11.69 -14.74
C ASP A 80 1.86 11.85 -16.24
N SER A 81 0.85 11.69 -17.11
CA SER A 81 1.03 11.81 -18.57
C SER A 81 1.48 13.21 -19.01
N GLU A 82 1.13 14.24 -18.24
CA GLU A 82 1.52 15.64 -18.46
C GLU A 82 2.79 16.02 -17.70
N ALA A 83 3.52 15.02 -17.19
CA ALA A 83 4.74 15.19 -16.41
C ALA A 83 4.57 16.00 -15.12
N ARG A 84 3.36 16.12 -14.56
CA ARG A 84 3.14 16.77 -13.25
C ARG A 84 3.50 15.81 -12.12
N LEU A 85 4.07 16.34 -11.04
CA LEU A 85 4.37 15.53 -9.85
C LEU A 85 3.10 15.29 -9.02
N ILE A 86 2.67 14.04 -8.93
CA ILE A 86 1.47 13.62 -8.21
C ILE A 86 1.87 12.96 -6.90
N LEU A 87 1.08 13.18 -5.84
CA LEU A 87 1.05 12.34 -4.65
C LEU A 87 -0.18 11.44 -4.71
N GLY A 88 -0.03 10.16 -4.38
CA GLY A 88 -1.18 9.32 -4.04
C GLY A 88 -0.82 7.88 -3.75
N ILE A 89 -1.80 6.98 -3.85
CA ILE A 89 -1.63 5.57 -3.41
C ILE A 89 -1.06 4.72 -4.56
N ALA A 90 0.00 3.94 -4.30
CA ALA A 90 0.75 3.21 -5.33
C ALA A 90 0.61 1.68 -5.30
N ASP A 91 -0.14 1.12 -4.36
CA ASP A 91 -0.39 -0.31 -4.29
C ASP A 91 -1.87 -0.61 -4.04
N PHE A 92 -2.44 -1.47 -4.89
CA PHE A 92 -3.84 -1.87 -4.88
C PHE A 92 -3.94 -3.41 -4.91
N ASP A 93 -2.89 -4.09 -4.47
CA ASP A 93 -2.83 -5.56 -4.42
C ASP A 93 -4.00 -6.17 -3.66
N GLU A 94 -4.44 -5.49 -2.61
CA GLU A 94 -5.45 -5.95 -1.67
C GLU A 94 -6.80 -5.26 -1.90
N ALA A 95 -6.95 -4.54 -3.01
CA ALA A 95 -8.14 -3.77 -3.33
C ALA A 95 -9.37 -4.68 -3.38
N TYR A 96 -10.44 -4.22 -2.73
CA TYR A 96 -11.63 -5.03 -2.44
C TYR A 96 -12.83 -4.13 -2.14
N GLN A 97 -14.04 -4.68 -2.03
CA GLN A 97 -15.21 -3.93 -1.58
C GLN A 97 -15.37 -4.05 -0.06
N LEU A 98 -15.08 -2.97 0.67
CA LEU A 98 -15.06 -2.95 2.13
C LEU A 98 -15.84 -1.74 2.67
N PRO A 99 -16.31 -1.76 3.92
CA PRO A 99 -16.81 -0.54 4.59
C PRO A 99 -15.70 0.52 4.60
N TYR A 100 -16.02 1.78 4.29
CA TYR A 100 -14.97 2.83 4.18
C TYR A 100 -14.14 3.03 5.45
N THR A 101 -14.71 2.66 6.61
CA THR A 101 -14.04 2.69 7.90
C THR A 101 -12.86 1.73 7.98
N PHE A 102 -12.83 0.67 7.17
CA PHE A 102 -11.76 -0.33 7.14
C PHE A 102 -10.42 0.32 6.80
N ASP A 103 -10.33 1.02 5.67
CA ASP A 103 -9.12 1.72 5.23
C ASP A 103 -8.74 2.84 6.19
N LEU A 104 -9.71 3.59 6.71
CA LEU A 104 -9.46 4.68 7.66
C LEU A 104 -8.84 4.18 8.97
N VAL A 105 -9.41 3.13 9.56
CA VAL A 105 -8.86 2.52 10.78
C VAL A 105 -7.49 1.95 10.49
N ARG A 106 -7.30 1.27 9.36
CA ARG A 106 -6.01 0.69 8.99
C ARG A 106 -4.92 1.74 8.81
N LEU A 107 -5.21 2.82 8.08
CA LEU A 107 -4.31 3.95 7.91
C LEU A 107 -3.94 4.58 9.24
N ALA A 108 -4.94 4.90 10.08
CA ALA A 108 -4.71 5.55 11.36
C ALA A 108 -3.98 4.66 12.38
N THR A 109 -4.20 3.34 12.36
CA THR A 109 -3.40 2.38 13.14
C THR A 109 -1.95 2.41 12.71
N SER A 110 -1.68 2.42 11.40
CA SER A 110 -0.30 2.50 10.90
C SER A 110 0.38 3.83 11.29
N ALA A 111 -0.34 4.95 11.25
CA ALA A 111 0.16 6.24 11.71
C ALA A 111 0.43 6.24 13.22
N CYS A 112 -0.46 5.65 14.03
CA CYS A 112 -0.27 5.54 15.48
C CYS A 112 0.94 4.68 15.85
N LYS A 113 1.22 3.60 15.10
CA LYS A 113 2.46 2.83 15.28
C LYS A 113 3.70 3.61 14.89
N ALA A 114 3.66 4.38 13.79
CA ALA A 114 4.76 5.28 13.42
C ALA A 114 5.04 6.34 14.50
N ILE A 115 4.00 6.84 15.18
CA ILE A 115 4.13 7.72 16.35
C ILE A 115 4.79 6.99 17.53
N GLU A 116 4.38 5.75 17.82
CA GLU A 116 4.94 4.95 18.92
C GLU A 116 6.44 4.69 18.76
N VAL A 117 6.93 4.50 17.53
CA VAL A 117 8.36 4.28 17.25
C VAL A 117 9.15 5.57 16.99
N GLY A 118 8.52 6.75 17.11
CA GLY A 118 9.17 8.05 16.96
C GLY A 118 9.39 8.52 15.52
N ASP A 119 8.83 7.84 14.52
CA ASP A 119 8.89 8.26 13.12
C ASP A 119 8.00 9.48 12.84
N LEU A 120 7.00 9.73 13.69
CA LEU A 120 6.14 10.91 13.68
C LEU A 120 6.11 11.56 15.07
N GLY A 121 6.26 12.89 15.12
CA GLY A 121 6.19 13.70 16.34
C GLY A 121 4.79 14.19 16.71
N ILE A 122 3.77 13.97 15.87
CA ILE A 122 2.38 14.33 16.13
C ILE A 122 1.69 13.39 17.14
N THR A 123 0.75 13.90 17.94
CA THR A 123 -0.05 13.05 18.84
C THR A 123 -1.01 12.14 18.07
N LYS A 124 -1.30 10.93 18.59
CA LYS A 124 -2.26 9.97 18.01
C LYS A 124 -3.64 10.59 17.73
N THR A 125 -4.13 11.46 18.62
CA THR A 125 -5.41 12.16 18.46
C THR A 125 -5.38 13.11 17.26
N LYS A 126 -4.37 13.99 17.18
CA LYS A 126 -4.19 14.90 16.05
C LYS A 126 -3.99 14.16 14.73
N ALA A 127 -3.29 13.02 14.74
CA ALA A 127 -3.14 12.17 13.56
C ALA A 127 -4.48 11.63 13.05
N CYS A 128 -5.30 11.06 13.94
CA CYS A 128 -6.65 10.58 13.59
C CYS A 128 -7.53 11.72 13.07
N GLN A 129 -7.47 12.89 13.71
CA GLN A 129 -8.22 14.08 13.30
C GLN A 129 -7.80 14.56 11.91
N ALA A 130 -6.50 14.68 11.64
CA ALA A 130 -5.99 15.11 10.34
C ALA A 130 -6.45 14.17 9.22
N ILE A 131 -6.34 12.85 9.41
CA ILE A 131 -6.82 11.84 8.45
C ILE A 131 -8.32 12.03 8.18
N LEU A 132 -9.15 12.14 9.21
CA LEU A 132 -10.60 12.30 9.04
C LEU A 132 -10.96 13.64 8.37
N GLN A 133 -10.26 14.72 8.71
CA GLN A 133 -10.47 16.03 8.11
C GLN A 133 -10.17 15.99 6.60
N GLY A 134 -9.05 15.40 6.20
CA GLY A 134 -8.71 15.24 4.78
C GLY A 134 -9.70 14.36 4.04
N TYR A 135 -10.07 13.23 4.66
CA TYR A 135 -11.07 12.32 4.11
C TYR A 135 -12.40 13.03 3.84
N ILE A 136 -12.95 13.74 4.84
CA ILE A 136 -14.23 14.44 4.70
C ILE A 136 -14.14 15.63 3.75
N ALA A 137 -13.01 16.35 3.71
CA ALA A 137 -12.80 17.42 2.74
C ALA A 137 -12.88 16.91 1.29
N SER A 138 -12.24 15.78 0.99
CA SER A 138 -12.35 15.15 -0.33
C SER A 138 -13.77 14.69 -0.65
N ILE A 139 -14.45 14.04 0.30
CA ILE A 139 -15.86 13.64 0.14
C ILE A 139 -16.77 14.87 -0.08
N ALA A 140 -16.45 16.02 0.52
CA ALA A 140 -17.20 17.24 0.35
C ALA A 140 -17.04 17.85 -1.05
N CYS A 141 -15.81 17.89 -1.58
CA CYS A 141 -15.51 18.48 -2.89
C CYS A 141 -15.69 17.51 -4.08
N GLY A 142 -16.02 16.24 -3.84
CA GLY A 142 -16.14 15.22 -4.89
C GLY A 142 -14.81 14.64 -5.36
N GLY A 143 -13.75 14.82 -4.57
CA GLY A 143 -12.39 14.36 -4.88
C GLY A 143 -11.64 15.28 -5.82
N LYS A 144 -10.31 15.25 -5.73
CA LYS A 144 -9.38 15.99 -6.61
C LYS A 144 -8.00 15.32 -6.57
N PRO A 145 -7.31 15.10 -7.70
CA PRO A 145 -5.92 14.64 -7.68
C PRO A 145 -5.02 15.59 -6.88
N ILE A 146 -4.12 15.03 -6.07
CA ILE A 146 -3.13 15.83 -5.33
C ILE A 146 -1.91 16.09 -6.23
N VAL A 147 -1.98 17.19 -6.98
CA VAL A 147 -0.86 17.68 -7.79
C VAL A 147 0.08 18.50 -6.88
N LEU A 148 1.29 18.00 -6.66
CA LEU A 148 2.25 18.62 -5.74
C LEU A 148 2.82 19.94 -6.28
N GLU A 149 2.78 20.15 -7.59
CA GLU A 149 3.27 21.39 -8.23
C GLU A 149 2.25 22.54 -8.20
N GLU A 150 1.12 22.37 -7.50
CA GLU A 150 0.06 23.38 -7.29
C GLU A 150 -0.02 23.79 -5.80
N ASP A 151 -1.24 23.84 -5.23
CA ASP A 151 -1.58 24.36 -3.89
C ASP A 151 -1.07 23.52 -2.70
N ASN A 152 0.08 22.84 -2.85
CA ASN A 152 0.62 21.87 -1.89
C ASN A 152 2.10 22.13 -1.52
N PRO A 153 2.52 23.36 -1.19
CA PRO A 153 3.94 23.72 -1.08
C PRO A 153 4.72 22.89 -0.04
N GLU A 154 4.12 22.56 1.10
CA GLU A 154 4.75 21.78 2.16
C GLU A 154 4.89 20.30 1.79
N LEU A 155 3.82 19.70 1.25
CA LEU A 155 3.86 18.33 0.72
C LEU A 155 4.87 18.21 -0.42
N ARG A 156 4.93 19.24 -1.28
CA ARG A 156 5.91 19.33 -2.36
C ARG A 156 7.33 19.39 -1.83
N ALA A 157 7.59 20.20 -0.81
CA ALA A 157 8.91 20.28 -0.19
C ALA A 157 9.36 18.92 0.39
N MET A 158 8.46 18.21 1.08
CA MET A 158 8.74 16.85 1.58
C MET A 158 9.03 15.86 0.45
N ALA A 159 8.22 15.88 -0.61
CA ALA A 159 8.43 15.03 -1.78
C ALA A 159 9.74 15.33 -2.52
N ILE A 160 10.06 16.60 -2.78
CA ILE A 160 11.26 17.00 -3.52
C ILE A 160 12.53 16.66 -2.76
N ALA A 161 12.56 16.87 -1.45
CA ALA A 161 13.70 16.48 -0.62
C ALA A 161 14.06 15.00 -0.80
N ARG A 162 13.05 14.14 -0.99
CA ARG A 162 13.24 12.71 -1.25
C ARG A 162 13.73 12.39 -2.66
N LEU A 163 13.37 13.22 -3.64
CA LEU A 163 13.78 13.10 -5.04
C LEU A 163 15.18 13.67 -5.31
N ALA A 164 15.77 14.41 -4.36
CA ALA A 164 17.00 15.18 -4.55
C ALA A 164 18.22 14.34 -4.96
N VAL A 165 18.25 13.03 -4.65
CA VAL A 165 19.39 12.16 -4.97
C VAL A 165 18.96 10.92 -5.76
N PRO A 166 18.76 11.03 -7.09
CA PRO A 166 18.34 9.90 -7.94
C PRO A 166 19.27 8.68 -7.89
N SER A 167 20.56 8.86 -7.58
CA SER A 167 21.51 7.75 -7.46
C SER A 167 21.19 6.82 -6.28
N HIS A 168 20.56 7.32 -5.21
CA HIS A 168 20.13 6.49 -4.07
C HIS A 168 19.05 5.51 -4.50
N PHE A 169 18.14 5.95 -5.38
CA PHE A 169 17.11 5.09 -5.94
C PHE A 169 17.73 3.92 -6.72
N TRP A 170 18.68 4.21 -7.62
CA TRP A 170 19.31 3.17 -8.43
C TRP A 170 20.14 2.19 -7.59
N ARG A 171 20.92 2.69 -6.63
CA ARG A 171 21.67 1.83 -5.70
C ARG A 171 20.75 0.92 -4.90
N LYS A 172 19.62 1.44 -4.40
CA LYS A 172 18.60 0.65 -3.68
C LYS A 172 17.93 -0.37 -4.59
N LEU A 173 17.65 -0.03 -5.84
CA LEU A 173 17.09 -0.97 -6.80
C LEU A 173 18.07 -2.11 -7.10
N ASP A 174 19.34 -1.77 -7.32
CA ASP A 174 20.39 -2.74 -7.62
C ASP A 174 20.62 -3.70 -6.44
N SER A 175 20.64 -3.19 -5.20
CA SER A 175 20.77 -4.04 -4.01
C SER A 175 19.58 -4.98 -3.79
N GLN A 176 18.44 -4.73 -4.43
CA GLN A 176 17.25 -5.58 -4.37
C GLN A 176 17.17 -6.59 -5.52
N CYS A 177 18.05 -6.50 -6.51
CA CYS A 177 17.97 -7.25 -7.76
C CYS A 177 19.03 -8.35 -7.83
N ARG A 178 18.60 -9.57 -8.13
CA ARG A 178 19.46 -10.71 -8.49
C ARG A 178 19.31 -11.00 -9.98
N SER A 179 20.43 -11.04 -10.71
CA SER A 179 20.41 -11.29 -12.15
C SER A 179 19.82 -12.67 -12.48
N VAL A 180 18.98 -12.73 -13.50
CA VAL A 180 18.43 -13.98 -14.05
C VAL A 180 18.60 -14.01 -15.57
N LYS A 181 18.76 -15.20 -16.15
CA LYS A 181 18.99 -15.33 -17.60
C LYS A 181 17.76 -14.93 -18.42
N THR A 182 16.60 -15.44 -18.03
CA THR A 182 15.32 -15.21 -18.71
C THR A 182 14.20 -15.05 -17.69
N LEU A 183 13.13 -14.38 -18.09
CA LEU A 183 11.88 -14.36 -17.34
C LEU A 183 10.97 -15.48 -17.86
N THR A 184 9.87 -15.76 -17.15
CA THR A 184 8.81 -16.58 -17.76
C THR A 184 8.22 -15.81 -18.94
N GLU A 185 7.79 -16.52 -19.99
CA GLU A 185 7.25 -15.90 -21.22
C GLU A 185 6.15 -14.87 -20.92
N ARG A 186 5.19 -15.24 -20.05
CA ARG A 186 4.11 -14.35 -19.64
C ARG A 186 4.58 -13.12 -18.87
N ALA A 187 5.61 -13.25 -18.02
CA ALA A 187 6.18 -12.10 -17.31
C ALA A 187 6.93 -11.18 -18.28
N GLN A 188 7.70 -11.75 -19.20
CA GLN A 188 8.43 -11.00 -20.22
C GLN A 188 7.47 -10.20 -21.10
N MET A 189 6.44 -10.84 -21.67
CA MET A 189 5.40 -10.17 -22.45
C MET A 189 4.72 -9.05 -21.67
N ALA A 190 4.43 -9.26 -20.38
CA ALA A 190 3.81 -8.25 -19.54
C ALA A 190 4.71 -7.02 -19.37
N VAL A 191 5.98 -7.21 -19.01
CA VAL A 191 6.92 -6.08 -18.81
C VAL A 191 7.25 -5.37 -20.13
N GLU A 192 7.43 -6.11 -21.22
CA GLU A 192 7.72 -5.55 -22.55
C GLU A 192 6.57 -4.70 -23.12
N SER A 193 5.35 -4.92 -22.64
CA SER A 193 4.18 -4.13 -23.03
C SER A 193 4.23 -2.67 -22.56
N ILE A 194 5.14 -2.34 -21.63
CA ILE A 194 5.35 -0.99 -21.10
C ILE A 194 6.77 -0.45 -21.32
N LEU A 195 7.56 -1.13 -22.17
CA LEU A 195 8.85 -0.62 -22.63
C LEU A 195 8.67 0.36 -23.81
N PRO A 196 9.60 1.32 -23.97
CA PRO A 196 9.67 2.14 -25.17
C PRO A 196 9.78 1.31 -26.44
N LYS A 197 9.34 1.87 -27.58
CA LYS A 197 9.46 1.26 -28.90
C LYS A 197 10.44 2.06 -29.78
N PRO A 198 11.33 1.39 -30.54
CA PRO A 198 11.60 -0.06 -30.54
C PRO A 198 12.13 -0.54 -29.17
N THR A 199 11.84 -1.81 -28.82
CA THR A 199 12.22 -2.37 -27.51
C THR A 199 13.75 -2.34 -27.37
N PRO A 200 14.31 -1.68 -26.35
CA PRO A 200 15.76 -1.62 -26.16
C PRO A 200 16.32 -2.98 -25.71
N LYS A 201 17.61 -3.22 -25.92
CA LYS A 201 18.31 -4.34 -25.27
C LYS A 201 18.26 -4.13 -23.75
N TYR A 202 18.00 -5.21 -23.02
CA TYR A 202 17.74 -5.12 -21.59
C TYR A 202 18.32 -6.31 -20.82
N GLN A 203 18.42 -6.13 -19.51
CA GLN A 203 18.83 -7.15 -18.54
C GLN A 203 17.65 -7.52 -17.64
N CYS A 204 17.61 -8.80 -17.23
CA CYS A 204 16.54 -9.36 -16.42
C CYS A 204 17.01 -9.64 -14.99
N PHE A 205 16.16 -9.33 -14.03
CA PHE A 205 16.41 -9.52 -12.61
C PHE A 205 15.18 -10.08 -11.92
N GLN A 206 15.41 -10.89 -10.88
CA GLN A 206 14.43 -11.13 -9.83
C GLN A 206 14.64 -10.09 -8.72
N ARG A 207 13.56 -9.51 -8.21
CA ARG A 207 13.64 -8.45 -7.19
C ARG A 207 13.01 -8.89 -5.87
N ARG A 208 13.72 -8.68 -4.76
CA ARG A 208 13.18 -8.86 -3.41
C ARG A 208 12.82 -7.49 -2.81
N ALA A 209 11.53 -7.18 -2.69
CA ALA A 209 11.06 -5.90 -2.16
C ALA A 209 9.63 -5.95 -1.59
N GLY A 210 9.38 -5.13 -0.57
CA GLY A 210 8.07 -4.91 0.04
C GLY A 210 7.63 -6.03 0.98
N VAL A 211 7.70 -5.78 2.29
CA VAL A 211 7.44 -6.75 3.36
C VAL A 211 6.12 -7.52 3.17
N GLY A 212 5.01 -6.84 2.90
CA GLY A 212 3.69 -7.47 2.69
C GLY A 212 3.66 -8.47 1.52
N SER A 213 4.44 -8.21 0.49
CA SER A 213 4.47 -8.97 -0.77
C SER A 213 5.62 -9.97 -0.89
N LEU A 214 6.47 -10.10 0.13
CA LEU A 214 7.56 -11.07 0.12
C LEU A 214 6.99 -12.50 -0.03
N GLY A 215 7.65 -13.30 -0.88
CA GLY A 215 7.15 -14.58 -1.36
C GLY A 215 6.50 -14.51 -2.74
N ARG A 216 6.08 -13.33 -3.22
CA ARG A 216 5.53 -13.16 -4.58
C ARG A 216 6.65 -12.96 -5.60
N GLN A 217 6.54 -13.60 -6.76
CA GLN A 217 7.47 -13.34 -7.86
C GLN A 217 7.42 -11.87 -8.29
N ARG A 218 8.59 -11.25 -8.37
CA ARG A 218 8.81 -9.93 -8.93
C ARG A 218 9.97 -9.98 -9.89
N PHE A 219 9.72 -9.58 -11.12
CA PHE A 219 10.72 -9.49 -12.17
C PHE A 219 10.94 -8.03 -12.53
N VAL A 220 12.19 -7.65 -12.67
CA VAL A 220 12.60 -6.32 -13.12
C VAL A 220 13.40 -6.46 -14.39
N ILE A 221 13.08 -5.61 -15.36
CA ILE A 221 13.92 -5.37 -16.52
C ILE A 221 14.55 -3.99 -16.38
N THR A 222 15.86 -3.91 -16.66
CA THR A 222 16.55 -2.62 -16.81
C THR A 222 17.21 -2.50 -18.17
N ALA A 223 17.13 -1.32 -18.78
CA ALA A 223 17.68 -1.03 -20.10
C ALA A 223 18.34 0.35 -20.13
N ASN A 224 19.27 0.56 -21.07
CA ASN A 224 19.65 1.91 -21.48
C ASN A 224 18.68 2.37 -22.57
N HIS A 225 18.10 3.55 -22.40
CA HIS A 225 17.21 4.17 -23.35
C HIS A 225 17.57 5.66 -23.47
N ASN A 226 17.92 6.10 -24.68
CA ASN A 226 18.33 7.48 -24.98
C ASN A 226 19.40 8.02 -24.01
N GLY A 227 20.40 7.20 -23.68
CA GLY A 227 21.54 7.57 -22.84
C GLY A 227 21.30 7.43 -21.34
N ALA A 228 20.09 7.06 -20.89
CA ALA A 228 19.76 6.92 -19.48
C ALA A 228 19.17 5.55 -19.13
N ARG A 229 19.31 5.16 -17.87
CA ARG A 229 18.76 3.89 -17.36
C ARG A 229 17.25 3.99 -17.16
N ILE A 230 16.53 2.98 -17.60
CA ILE A 230 15.11 2.77 -17.28
C ILE A 230 14.91 1.43 -16.58
N ALA A 231 13.86 1.33 -15.76
CA ALA A 231 13.44 0.08 -15.14
C ALA A 231 11.92 -0.12 -15.22
N ARG A 232 11.50 -1.37 -15.40
CA ARG A 232 10.11 -1.82 -15.39
C ARG A 232 10.00 -3.07 -14.52
N GLU A 233 8.91 -3.18 -13.77
CA GLU A 233 8.64 -4.32 -12.90
C GLU A 233 7.35 -5.04 -13.36
N ALA A 234 7.36 -6.37 -13.27
CA ALA A 234 6.16 -7.19 -13.17
C ALA A 234 6.15 -7.91 -11.82
N LYS A 235 5.07 -7.73 -11.05
CA LYS A 235 4.80 -8.38 -9.77
C LYS A 235 3.63 -9.34 -9.94
N ALA A 236 3.75 -10.58 -9.48
CA ALA A 236 2.68 -11.58 -9.59
C ALA A 236 1.40 -11.05 -8.94
N LEU A 237 0.29 -11.05 -9.68
CA LEU A 237 -1.03 -10.58 -9.25
C LEU A 237 -1.69 -11.66 -8.39
N LEU A 238 -2.34 -11.24 -7.31
CA LEU A 238 -3.11 -12.10 -6.41
C LEU A 238 -4.53 -11.54 -6.23
N PRO A 239 -5.53 -12.40 -5.96
CA PRO A 239 -6.76 -11.95 -5.32
C PRO A 239 -6.47 -11.33 -3.96
N SER A 240 -7.34 -10.42 -3.51
CA SER A 240 -7.23 -9.83 -2.17
C SER A 240 -7.31 -10.91 -1.09
N ALA A 241 -6.57 -10.75 -0.01
CA ALA A 241 -6.65 -11.60 1.17
C ALA A 241 -8.02 -11.54 1.84
N CYS A 242 -8.83 -10.51 1.56
CA CYS A 242 -10.25 -10.47 1.94
C CYS A 242 -11.02 -11.67 1.36
N SER A 243 -10.73 -12.07 0.12
CA SER A 243 -11.33 -13.27 -0.49
C SER A 243 -11.06 -14.53 0.32
N TRP A 244 -9.85 -14.67 0.88
CA TRP A 244 -9.52 -15.78 1.77
C TRP A 244 -10.21 -15.65 3.13
N ALA A 245 -10.13 -14.46 3.74
CA ALA A 245 -10.70 -14.20 5.07
C ALA A 245 -12.22 -14.39 5.11
N TYR A 246 -12.91 -14.07 4.02
CA TYR A 246 -14.38 -14.16 3.90
C TYR A 246 -14.86 -15.44 3.19
N GLY A 247 -13.94 -16.35 2.82
CA GLY A 247 -14.28 -17.67 2.29
C GLY A 247 -14.89 -17.64 0.87
N GLU A 248 -14.42 -16.74 0.01
CA GLU A 248 -14.89 -16.66 -1.37
C GLU A 248 -14.56 -17.92 -2.17
N LYS A 249 -15.55 -18.44 -2.91
CA LYS A 249 -15.39 -19.65 -3.74
C LYS A 249 -14.59 -19.42 -5.02
N LYS A 250 -14.61 -18.21 -5.58
CA LYS A 250 -13.93 -17.84 -6.82
C LYS A 250 -13.15 -16.53 -6.66
N PRO A 251 -12.04 -16.53 -5.90
CA PRO A 251 -11.26 -15.33 -5.67
C PRO A 251 -10.73 -14.73 -6.97
N SER A 252 -10.84 -13.41 -7.10
CA SER A 252 -10.25 -12.65 -8.20
C SER A 252 -9.71 -11.31 -7.67
N SER A 253 -8.84 -10.65 -8.44
CA SER A 253 -8.32 -9.34 -8.05
C SER A 253 -9.20 -8.23 -8.61
N HIS A 254 -9.54 -7.24 -7.77
CA HIS A 254 -10.28 -6.03 -8.17
C HIS A 254 -9.35 -4.85 -8.46
N LEU A 255 -8.04 -5.10 -8.53
CA LEU A 255 -7.01 -4.05 -8.62
C LEU A 255 -7.27 -3.07 -9.76
N GLN A 256 -7.43 -3.57 -10.99
CA GLN A 256 -7.55 -2.72 -12.17
C GLN A 256 -8.89 -1.95 -12.15
N GLU A 257 -9.98 -2.63 -11.79
CA GLU A 257 -11.33 -2.05 -11.72
C GLU A 257 -11.37 -0.88 -10.73
N ILE A 258 -10.80 -1.06 -9.54
CA ILE A 258 -10.77 -0.03 -8.50
C ILE A 258 -9.79 1.09 -8.87
N LEU A 259 -8.64 0.76 -9.45
CA LEU A 259 -7.66 1.74 -9.92
C LEU A 259 -8.27 2.67 -10.97
N ASP A 260 -8.99 2.12 -11.95
CA ASP A 260 -9.60 2.87 -13.06
C ASP A 260 -10.78 3.72 -12.60
N ALA A 261 -11.53 3.28 -11.58
CA ALA A 261 -12.67 4.02 -11.04
C ALA A 261 -12.26 5.19 -10.11
N SER A 262 -11.03 5.21 -9.61
CA SER A 262 -10.58 6.17 -8.59
C SER A 262 -10.50 7.62 -9.12
N VAL A 263 -10.87 8.61 -8.29
CA VAL A 263 -10.76 10.04 -8.64
C VAL A 263 -9.31 10.53 -8.45
N ARG A 264 -8.44 10.27 -9.43
CA ARG A 264 -7.00 10.54 -9.32
C ARG A 264 -6.33 10.85 -10.67
N SER A 265 -5.11 11.38 -10.63
CA SER A 265 -4.23 11.39 -11.80
C SER A 265 -3.43 10.08 -11.84
N PRO A 266 -3.63 9.20 -12.83
CA PRO A 266 -3.05 7.86 -12.81
C PRO A 266 -1.52 7.87 -13.04
N ASP A 267 -0.82 6.86 -12.50
CA ASP A 267 0.54 6.55 -12.99
C ASP A 267 0.39 5.87 -14.35
N PRO A 268 0.89 6.46 -15.45
CA PRO A 268 0.69 5.94 -16.79
C PRO A 268 1.27 4.53 -17.01
N TYR A 269 2.11 4.04 -16.09
CA TYR A 269 2.72 2.72 -16.18
C TYR A 269 2.15 1.68 -15.23
N LEU A 270 1.32 2.06 -14.25
CA LEU A 270 0.72 1.13 -13.31
C LEU A 270 -0.54 0.53 -13.92
N LYS A 271 -0.49 -0.77 -14.24
CA LYS A 271 -1.65 -1.53 -14.73
C LYS A 271 -1.48 -3.02 -14.50
N THR A 272 -2.53 -3.78 -14.77
CA THR A 272 -2.47 -5.24 -14.84
C THR A 272 -2.27 -5.73 -16.26
N LYS A 273 -1.59 -6.86 -16.43
CA LYS A 273 -1.49 -7.60 -17.70
C LYS A 273 -1.45 -9.09 -17.41
N GLY A 274 -2.56 -9.77 -17.64
CA GLY A 274 -2.71 -11.18 -17.27
C GLY A 274 -2.54 -11.37 -15.77
N LYS A 275 -1.60 -12.23 -15.36
CA LYS A 275 -1.30 -12.52 -13.95
C LYS A 275 -0.25 -11.58 -13.32
N TRP A 276 -0.03 -10.40 -13.90
CA TRP A 276 1.02 -9.49 -13.46
C TRP A 276 0.49 -8.08 -13.23
N VAL A 277 0.91 -7.45 -12.13
CA VAL A 277 0.89 -6.00 -11.95
C VAL A 277 2.18 -5.46 -12.53
N ILE A 278 2.09 -4.62 -13.54
CA ILE A 278 3.25 -3.99 -14.18
C ILE A 278 3.33 -2.53 -13.81
N ARG A 279 4.56 -2.02 -13.64
CA ARG A 279 4.81 -0.63 -13.25
C ARG A 279 6.17 -0.12 -13.72
N ARG A 280 6.31 1.20 -13.74
CA ARG A 280 7.60 1.89 -13.89
C ARG A 280 8.29 1.96 -12.54
N LEU A 281 9.59 1.67 -12.54
CA LEU A 281 10.48 1.98 -11.43
C LEU A 281 11.35 3.16 -11.86
N SER A 282 11.22 4.29 -11.17
CA SER A 282 12.00 5.49 -11.46
C SER A 282 12.26 6.30 -10.18
N PRO A 283 13.27 7.19 -10.17
CA PRO A 283 13.49 8.11 -9.05
C PRO A 283 12.23 8.92 -8.69
N SER A 284 11.44 9.32 -9.68
CA SER A 284 10.17 10.05 -9.48
C SER A 284 9.02 9.17 -9.00
N CYS A 285 9.17 7.84 -9.02
CA CYS A 285 8.22 6.86 -8.49
C CYS A 285 8.65 6.40 -7.09
N SER A 286 8.66 7.32 -6.13
CA SER A 286 9.24 7.09 -4.80
C SER A 286 8.18 7.12 -3.70
N LYS A 287 8.27 6.16 -2.77
CA LYS A 287 7.46 6.12 -1.55
C LYS A 287 7.74 7.32 -0.65
N MET A 288 6.70 7.82 0.00
CA MET A 288 6.79 8.75 1.13
C MET A 288 7.20 7.96 2.39
N GLU A 289 8.46 7.54 2.45
CA GLU A 289 9.04 6.84 3.61
C GLU A 289 9.17 7.82 4.78
N LEU A 290 8.50 7.54 5.91
CA LEU A 290 8.45 8.46 7.05
C LEU A 290 9.83 8.76 7.64
N SER A 291 10.68 7.74 7.73
CA SER A 291 12.07 7.84 8.17
C SER A 291 12.97 8.66 7.25
N ALA A 292 12.51 8.95 6.02
CA ALA A 292 13.24 9.76 5.05
C ALA A 292 12.64 11.17 4.87
N LEU A 293 11.63 11.55 5.65
CA LEU A 293 11.07 12.90 5.61
C LEU A 293 12.07 13.93 6.18
N PRO A 294 12.07 15.18 5.68
CA PRO A 294 12.92 16.25 6.22
C PRO A 294 12.67 16.49 7.72
N LYS A 295 13.68 17.01 8.43
CA LYS A 295 13.55 17.35 9.87
C LYS A 295 12.43 18.35 10.14
N VAL A 296 12.27 19.33 9.25
CA VAL A 296 11.16 20.30 9.28
C VAL A 296 10.12 19.81 8.30
N ARG A 297 8.96 19.42 8.82
CA ARG A 297 7.87 18.79 8.06
C ARG A 297 6.54 19.05 8.75
N ASP A 298 5.48 19.21 7.96
CA ASP A 298 4.11 19.22 8.48
C ASP A 298 3.51 17.81 8.40
N GLU A 299 3.55 17.10 9.53
CA GLU A 299 2.99 15.75 9.66
C GLU A 299 1.45 15.75 9.64
N ALA A 300 0.80 16.84 10.08
CA ALA A 300 -0.65 16.95 10.04
C ALA A 300 -1.13 17.14 8.60
N ALA A 301 -0.46 17.99 7.82
CA ALA A 301 -0.73 18.18 6.39
C ALA A 301 -0.49 16.89 5.61
N LEU A 302 0.57 16.13 5.92
CA LEU A 302 0.82 14.82 5.32
C LEU A 302 -0.33 13.84 5.60
N LEU A 303 -0.74 13.69 6.86
CA LEU A 303 -1.81 12.77 7.25
C LEU A 303 -3.18 13.22 6.72
N TRP A 304 -3.41 14.53 6.62
CA TRP A 304 -4.58 15.09 5.94
C TRP A 304 -4.59 14.69 4.47
N ALA A 305 -3.49 14.86 3.74
CA ALA A 305 -3.37 14.46 2.34
C ALA A 305 -3.57 12.95 2.15
N MET A 306 -3.10 12.14 3.10
CA MET A 306 -3.33 10.69 3.10
C MET A 306 -4.83 10.37 3.22
N GLY A 307 -5.54 10.99 4.17
CA GLY A 307 -6.98 10.83 4.31
C GLY A 307 -7.75 11.31 3.07
N PHE A 308 -7.34 12.44 2.49
CA PHE A 308 -7.93 12.99 1.27
C PHE A 308 -7.82 12.01 0.09
N GLU A 309 -6.62 11.47 -0.15
CA GLU A 309 -6.42 10.52 -1.24
C GLU A 309 -7.11 9.16 -0.99
N ALA A 310 -7.30 8.73 0.26
CA ALA A 310 -8.12 7.55 0.54
C ALA A 310 -9.58 7.77 0.09
N ALA A 311 -10.13 8.96 0.33
CA ALA A 311 -11.45 9.34 -0.15
C ALA A 311 -11.53 9.43 -1.68
N ASN A 312 -10.48 9.91 -2.37
CA ASN A 312 -10.40 9.89 -3.84
C ASN A 312 -10.62 8.49 -4.42
N VAL A 313 -10.04 7.46 -3.80
CA VAL A 313 -10.28 6.06 -4.21
C VAL A 313 -11.72 5.64 -3.92
N HIS A 314 -12.20 5.89 -2.70
CA HIS A 314 -13.55 5.49 -2.28
C HIS A 314 -14.65 6.14 -3.14
N LEU A 315 -14.42 7.38 -3.60
CA LEU A 315 -15.33 8.10 -4.50
C LEU A 315 -15.49 7.44 -5.87
N GLY A 316 -14.62 6.48 -6.23
CA GLY A 316 -14.83 5.60 -7.38
C GLY A 316 -16.05 4.70 -7.25
N THR A 317 -16.68 4.60 -6.07
CA THR A 317 -17.99 3.98 -5.91
C THR A 317 -19.12 4.97 -6.15
N ALA A 318 -19.90 4.73 -7.21
CA ALA A 318 -21.00 5.61 -7.60
C ALA A 318 -21.99 5.88 -6.45
N GLY A 319 -22.29 7.17 -6.23
CA GLY A 319 -23.28 7.62 -5.23
C GLY A 319 -22.88 7.42 -3.77
N VAL A 320 -21.64 7.01 -3.46
CA VAL A 320 -21.26 6.67 -2.08
C VAL A 320 -21.05 7.90 -1.19
N ALA A 321 -20.71 9.06 -1.77
CA ALA A 321 -20.42 10.28 -1.03
C ALA A 321 -21.56 10.68 -0.07
N ALA A 322 -22.81 10.66 -0.53
CA ALA A 322 -23.96 10.99 0.31
C ALA A 322 -24.16 9.98 1.45
N LYS A 323 -23.93 8.69 1.19
CA LYS A 323 -24.02 7.62 2.19
C LYS A 323 -22.94 7.78 3.26
N ILE A 324 -21.70 8.08 2.86
CA ILE A 324 -20.58 8.35 3.77
C ILE A 324 -20.88 9.57 4.63
N LYS A 325 -21.32 10.69 4.04
CA LYS A 325 -21.68 11.91 4.80
C LYS A 325 -22.74 11.61 5.86
N LYS A 326 -23.79 10.87 5.50
CA LYS A 326 -24.88 10.48 6.41
C LYS A 326 -24.40 9.56 7.54
N ASP A 327 -23.54 8.61 7.25
CA ASP A 327 -22.97 7.72 8.27
C ASP A 327 -22.00 8.48 9.19
N PHE A 328 -21.06 9.24 8.61
CA PHE A 328 -20.06 10.01 9.34
C PHE A 328 -20.68 10.97 10.36
N ALA A 329 -21.78 11.64 10.00
CA ALA A 329 -22.50 12.55 10.89
C ALA A 329 -23.05 11.88 12.17
N LYS A 330 -23.20 10.55 12.18
CA LYS A 330 -23.68 9.79 13.35
C LYS A 330 -22.56 9.30 14.24
N ARG A 331 -21.30 9.39 13.80
CA ARG A 331 -20.15 8.85 14.53
C ARG A 331 -19.66 9.85 15.57
N SER A 332 -19.28 9.37 16.76
CA SER A 332 -18.68 10.22 17.79
C SER A 332 -17.33 10.77 17.34
N ALA A 333 -16.91 11.94 17.81
CA ALA A 333 -15.67 12.59 17.35
C ALA A 333 -14.39 11.73 17.48
N ASP A 334 -14.39 10.79 18.42
CA ASP A 334 -13.28 9.89 18.77
C ASP A 334 -13.44 8.45 18.23
N TRP A 335 -14.45 8.18 17.39
CA TRP A 335 -14.76 6.83 16.88
C TRP A 335 -13.53 6.15 16.26
N LEU A 336 -12.75 6.90 15.47
CA LEU A 336 -11.57 6.38 14.77
C LEU A 336 -10.48 6.04 15.79
N ARG A 337 -10.27 6.90 16.79
CA ARG A 337 -9.23 6.69 17.82
C ARG A 337 -9.51 5.42 18.61
N ARG A 338 -10.78 5.20 19.03
CA ARG A 338 -11.18 3.99 19.75
C ARG A 338 -10.97 2.73 18.91
N ALA A 339 -11.39 2.75 17.65
CA ALA A 339 -11.20 1.61 16.75
C ALA A 339 -9.72 1.31 16.48
N VAL A 340 -8.91 2.36 16.36
CA VAL A 340 -7.45 2.24 16.22
C VAL A 340 -6.83 1.59 17.45
N ASP A 341 -7.27 1.92 18.66
CA ASP A 341 -6.76 1.28 19.88
C ASP A 341 -7.08 -0.21 19.92
N VAL A 342 -8.33 -0.59 19.67
CA VAL A 342 -8.76 -1.99 19.59
C VAL A 342 -7.92 -2.78 18.58
N MET A 343 -7.77 -2.26 17.35
CA MET A 343 -7.01 -2.94 16.32
C MET A 343 -5.50 -2.93 16.59
N SER A 344 -4.96 -1.88 17.22
CA SER A 344 -3.54 -1.81 17.58
C SER A 344 -3.18 -2.86 18.63
N ASP A 345 -4.03 -3.06 19.63
CA ASP A 345 -3.85 -4.07 20.67
C ASP A 345 -3.94 -5.49 20.09
N ALA A 346 -4.86 -5.74 19.18
CA ALA A 346 -4.96 -7.01 18.49
C ALA A 346 -3.70 -7.33 17.67
N VAL A 347 -3.18 -6.35 16.92
CA VAL A 347 -1.93 -6.49 16.16
C VAL A 347 -0.74 -6.73 17.09
N ARG A 348 -0.67 -6.01 18.21
CA ARG A 348 0.39 -6.19 19.22
C ARG A 348 0.34 -7.57 19.85
N GLN A 349 -0.85 -8.08 20.14
CA GLN A 349 -1.02 -9.42 20.68
C GLN A 349 -0.58 -10.50 19.69
N ASP A 350 -1.04 -10.42 18.43
CA ASP A 350 -0.62 -11.35 17.38
C ASP A 350 0.91 -11.24 17.10
N TYR A 351 1.50 -10.05 17.17
CA TYR A 351 2.96 -9.87 17.06
C TYR A 351 3.72 -10.58 18.19
N LYS A 352 3.27 -10.41 19.45
CA LYS A 352 3.87 -11.12 20.61
C LYS A 352 3.76 -12.63 20.45
N ASP A 353 2.61 -13.13 20.00
CA ASP A 353 2.41 -14.56 19.79
C ASP A 353 3.25 -15.09 18.61
N TRP A 354 3.43 -14.30 17.56
CA TRP A 354 4.36 -14.61 16.47
C TRP A 354 5.80 -14.73 16.99
N ARG A 355 6.30 -13.76 17.74
CA ARG A 355 7.65 -13.79 18.32
C ARG A 355 7.88 -14.98 19.26
N ARG A 356 6.91 -15.26 20.15
CA ARG A 356 6.96 -16.44 21.03
C ARG A 356 7.07 -17.74 20.25
N SER A 357 6.32 -17.87 19.15
CA SER A 357 6.38 -19.08 18.31
C SER A 357 7.75 -19.30 17.66
N ARG A 358 8.59 -18.26 17.60
CA ARG A 358 9.95 -18.30 17.07
C ARG A 358 11.03 -18.31 18.16
N ASN A 359 10.66 -18.57 19.42
CA ASN A 359 11.55 -18.49 20.58
C ASN A 359 12.23 -17.11 20.75
N LEU A 360 11.59 -16.05 20.27
CA LEU A 360 12.03 -14.67 20.49
C LEU A 360 11.26 -14.09 21.67
N THR A 361 11.94 -13.82 22.79
CA THR A 361 11.35 -13.22 24.01
C THR A 361 11.84 -11.77 24.19
N GLY A 362 10.92 -10.86 24.51
CA GLY A 362 11.17 -9.42 24.74
C GLY A 362 10.59 -8.56 23.61
N ALA A 363 9.55 -7.78 23.90
CA ALA A 363 8.94 -6.82 22.96
C ALA A 363 9.57 -5.44 23.15
#